data_AF-A0A7J2S7J8-F1
#
_entry.id   AF-A0A7J2S7J8-F1
#
_cell.length_a   1.000
_cell.length_b   1.000
_cell.length_c   1.000
_cell.angle_alpha   90.00
_cell.angle_beta   90.00
_cell.angle_gamma   90.00
#
_symmetry.space_group_name_H-M   'P 1'
#
loop_
_entity.id
_entity.type
_entity.pdbx_description
1 polymer ?
#
loop_
_entity_poly.entity_id
_entity_poly.type
_entity_poly.pdbx_seq_one_letter_code
_entity_poly.pdbx_strand_id
1 'polypeptide(L)'
;MPEFKAVKIDETRHWNEKFREKFGITEMVGVYVFNPNEATHCCELTPSYELLFVHTQSDWDIELNEDEREEMYDGINDSDTDQDSIYMHCSSVDRMETVDIGEFEDEYEAIEYCHGNWI
;
A
#
# COMPACT_ATOMS: atom_id res chain seq x y z
N MET A 1 -13.18 13.07 -15.01
CA MET A 1 -12.92 12.95 -13.56
C MET A 1 -11.42 12.66 -13.42
N PRO A 2 -10.77 12.88 -12.26
CA PRO A 2 -9.35 12.52 -12.11
C PRO A 2 -9.12 11.03 -12.41
N GLU A 3 -8.04 10.73 -13.15
CA GLU A 3 -7.59 9.36 -13.41
C GLU A 3 -6.73 8.86 -12.25
N PHE A 4 -6.95 7.62 -11.81
CA PHE A 4 -6.18 7.03 -10.72
C PHE A 4 -5.51 5.71 -11.13
N LYS A 5 -4.38 5.44 -10.49
CA LYS A 5 -3.64 4.19 -10.62
C LYS A 5 -3.36 3.59 -9.26
N ALA A 6 -3.27 2.27 -9.21
CA ALA A 6 -2.82 1.52 -8.04
C ALA A 6 -1.38 1.02 -8.25
N VAL A 7 -0.61 0.95 -7.17
CA VAL A 7 0.74 0.41 -7.12
C VAL A 7 0.92 -0.46 -5.88
N LYS A 8 1.68 -1.55 -6.04
CA LYS A 8 2.09 -2.45 -4.97
C LYS A 8 3.55 -2.19 -4.63
N ILE A 9 3.85 -1.98 -3.36
CA ILE A 9 5.21 -1.71 -2.88
C ILE A 9 5.61 -2.81 -1.89
N ASP A 10 6.72 -3.50 -2.17
CA ASP A 10 7.32 -4.44 -1.23
C ASP A 10 7.89 -3.68 -0.04
N GLU A 11 7.21 -3.81 1.10
CA GLU A 11 7.59 -3.19 2.36
C GLU A 11 8.15 -4.21 3.34
N THR A 12 8.35 -5.46 2.94
CA THR A 12 8.78 -6.59 3.80
C THR A 12 9.96 -6.24 4.71
N ARG A 13 10.90 -5.43 4.22
CA ARG A 13 12.10 -5.02 4.97
C ARG A 13 11.86 -3.95 6.02
N HIS A 14 10.75 -3.22 5.94
CA HIS A 14 10.33 -2.20 6.88
C HIS A 14 9.55 -2.78 8.07
N TRP A 15 8.99 -3.98 7.90
CA TRP A 15 8.32 -4.72 8.96
C TRP A 15 9.29 -5.36 9.95
N ASN A 16 8.87 -5.40 11.22
CA ASN A 16 9.66 -5.96 12.31
C ASN A 16 10.03 -7.43 12.03
N GLU A 17 11.33 -7.74 12.01
CA GLU A 17 11.82 -9.08 11.71
C GLU A 17 11.26 -10.14 12.65
N LYS A 18 11.14 -9.85 13.95
CA LYS A 18 10.57 -10.82 14.91
C LYS A 18 9.09 -11.08 14.67
N PHE A 19 8.34 -10.05 14.25
CA PHE A 19 6.94 -10.20 13.88
C PHE A 19 6.83 -11.12 12.65
N ARG A 20 7.64 -10.84 11.61
CA ARG A 20 7.67 -11.66 10.40
C ARG A 20 8.07 -13.10 10.67
N GLU A 21 9.13 -13.32 11.44
CA GLU A 21 9.58 -14.66 11.83
C GLU A 21 8.55 -15.41 12.67
N LYS A 22 7.85 -14.71 13.59
CA LYS A 22 6.81 -15.30 14.42
C LYS A 22 5.67 -15.88 13.59
N PHE A 23 5.23 -15.14 12.57
CA PHE A 23 4.07 -15.50 11.74
C PHE A 23 4.45 -16.14 10.40
N GLY A 24 5.74 -16.41 10.17
CA GLY A 24 6.22 -16.99 8.91
C GLY A 24 5.91 -16.14 7.68
N ILE A 25 5.85 -14.82 7.83
CA ILE A 25 5.56 -13.86 6.77
C ILE A 25 6.75 -13.79 5.81
N THR A 26 6.50 -14.09 4.55
CA THR A 26 7.50 -14.06 3.47
C THR A 26 7.50 -12.74 2.72
N GLU A 27 6.33 -12.11 2.61
CA GLU A 27 6.13 -10.87 1.87
C GLU A 27 5.08 -10.00 2.56
N MET A 28 5.37 -8.70 2.64
CA MET A 28 4.44 -7.65 3.05
C MET A 28 4.41 -6.58 1.96
N VAL A 29 3.24 -6.35 1.38
CA VAL A 29 3.04 -5.42 0.27
C VAL A 29 2.03 -4.36 0.67
N GLY A 30 2.47 -3.10 0.70
CA GLY A 30 1.56 -1.97 0.81
C GLY A 30 0.89 -1.72 -0.55
N VAL A 31 -0.43 -1.59 -0.54
CA VAL A 31 -1.23 -1.20 -1.71
C VAL A 31 -1.56 0.27 -1.60
N TYR A 32 -1.24 1.04 -2.65
CA TYR A 32 -1.45 2.48 -2.69
C TYR A 32 -2.18 2.90 -3.96
N VAL A 33 -2.93 4.00 -3.89
CA VAL A 33 -3.50 4.70 -5.04
C VAL A 33 -2.88 6.08 -5.23
N PHE A 34 -2.76 6.53 -6.47
CA PHE A 34 -2.26 7.86 -6.79
C PHE A 34 -2.84 8.38 -8.10
N ASN A 35 -2.87 9.70 -8.25
CA ASN A 35 -3.21 10.38 -9.50
C ASN A 35 -1.92 10.69 -10.29
N PRO A 36 -1.66 10.06 -11.45
CA PRO A 36 -0.44 10.27 -12.22
C PRO A 36 -0.33 11.68 -12.82
N ASN A 37 -1.44 12.43 -12.87
CA ASN A 37 -1.52 13.79 -13.41
C ASN A 37 -1.28 14.87 -12.33
N GLU A 38 -1.16 14.48 -11.06
CA GLU A 38 -0.96 15.39 -9.93
C GLU A 38 0.38 15.12 -9.24
N ALA A 39 1.27 16.12 -9.29
CA ALA A 39 2.61 16.02 -8.73
C ALA A 39 2.83 17.05 -7.63
N THR A 40 3.40 16.60 -6.52
CA THR A 40 3.73 17.40 -5.34
C THR A 40 5.23 17.62 -5.25
N HIS A 41 5.64 18.85 -4.96
CA HIS A 41 7.04 19.21 -4.72
C HIS A 41 7.29 19.35 -3.21
N CYS A 42 7.91 18.35 -2.60
CA CYS A 42 8.22 18.31 -1.17
C CYS A 42 9.45 19.17 -0.81
N CYS A 43 9.48 20.44 -1.24
CA CYS A 43 10.64 21.34 -1.15
C CYS A 43 11.90 20.83 -1.90
N GLU A 44 11.70 19.94 -2.87
CA GLU A 44 12.74 19.35 -3.69
C GLU A 44 12.53 19.69 -5.18
N LEU A 45 13.61 19.60 -5.96
CA LEU A 45 13.54 19.86 -7.41
C LEU A 45 12.77 18.77 -8.17
N THR A 46 12.86 17.53 -7.70
CA THR A 46 12.21 16.37 -8.30
C THR A 46 10.78 16.24 -7.78
N PRO A 47 9.78 16.12 -8.68
CA PRO A 47 8.39 15.92 -8.26
C PRO A 47 8.20 14.54 -7.63
N SER A 48 7.20 14.45 -6.77
CA SER A 48 6.72 13.23 -6.13
C SER A 48 5.23 13.08 -6.33
N TYR A 49 4.75 11.85 -6.46
CA TYR A 49 3.35 11.54 -6.30
C TYR A 49 3.00 11.44 -4.81
N GLU A 50 1.78 11.81 -4.48
CA GLU A 50 1.14 11.42 -3.22
C GLU A 50 0.50 10.05 -3.42
N LEU A 51 0.94 9.07 -2.65
CA LEU A 51 0.48 7.69 -2.68
C LEU A 51 -0.36 7.47 -1.43
N LEU A 52 -1.65 7.27 -1.62
CA LEU A 52 -2.61 7.12 -0.54
C LEU A 52 -2.70 5.64 -0.20
N PHE A 53 -2.55 5.35 1.08
CA PHE A 53 -2.56 3.98 1.56
C PHE A 53 -3.97 3.39 1.44
N VAL A 54 -4.04 2.12 1.03
CA VAL A 54 -5.29 1.35 0.99
C VAL A 54 -5.24 0.28 2.07
N HIS A 55 -4.34 -0.70 1.92
CA HIS A 55 -4.17 -1.79 2.88
C HIS A 55 -2.83 -2.49 2.69
N THR A 56 -2.44 -3.27 3.69
CA THR A 56 -1.32 -4.19 3.57
C THR A 56 -1.79 -5.59 3.16
N GLN A 57 -1.17 -6.15 2.14
CA GLN A 57 -1.27 -7.57 1.78
C GLN A 57 -0.08 -8.34 2.37
N SER A 58 -0.32 -9.56 2.81
CA SER A 58 0.72 -10.42 3.36
C SER A 58 0.63 -11.84 2.80
N ASP A 59 1.79 -12.42 2.52
CA ASP A 59 1.94 -13.85 2.24
C ASP A 59 2.73 -14.50 3.38
N TRP A 60 2.34 -15.71 3.75
CA TRP A 60 2.97 -16.48 4.82
C TRP A 60 3.06 -17.97 4.49
N ASP A 61 4.14 -18.61 4.94
CA ASP A 61 4.50 -19.98 4.56
C ASP A 61 4.17 -21.03 5.64
N ILE A 62 3.56 -20.62 6.76
CA ILE A 62 3.26 -21.51 7.88
C ILE A 62 1.75 -21.66 8.10
N GLU A 63 1.32 -22.85 8.53
CA GLU A 63 -0.06 -23.05 9.00
C GLU A 63 -0.23 -22.38 10.37
N LEU A 64 -0.93 -21.25 10.38
CA LEU A 64 -1.36 -20.57 11.60
C LEU A 64 -2.70 -21.14 12.06
N ASN A 65 -2.87 -21.30 13.37
CA ASN A 65 -4.20 -21.55 13.94
C ASN A 65 -5.06 -20.26 13.91
N GLU A 66 -6.33 -20.37 14.28
CA GLU A 66 -7.28 -19.25 14.23
C GLU A 66 -6.82 -18.07 15.11
N ASP A 67 -6.39 -18.35 16.34
CA ASP A 67 -5.91 -17.32 17.29
C ASP A 67 -4.63 -16.64 16.78
N GLU A 68 -3.69 -17.41 16.22
CA GLU A 68 -2.44 -16.87 15.65
C GLU A 68 -2.70 -16.02 14.41
N ARG A 69 -3.69 -16.40 13.60
CA ARG A 69 -4.09 -15.67 12.41
C ARG A 69 -4.77 -14.36 12.78
N GLU A 70 -5.64 -14.38 13.80
CA GLU A 70 -6.25 -13.16 14.35
C GLU A 70 -5.17 -12.23 14.90
N GLU A 71 -4.22 -12.74 15.69
CA GLU A 71 -3.11 -11.93 16.23
C GLU A 71 -2.25 -11.31 15.11
N MET A 72 -1.99 -12.07 14.04
CA MET A 72 -1.26 -11.56 12.88
C MET A 72 -2.03 -10.43 12.20
N TYR A 73 -3.32 -10.61 11.93
CA TYR A 73 -4.14 -9.59 11.28
C TYR A 73 -4.30 -8.34 12.14
N ASP A 74 -4.49 -8.49 13.44
CA ASP A 74 -4.52 -7.36 14.37
C ASP A 74 -3.21 -6.58 14.34
N GLY A 75 -2.07 -7.28 14.35
CA GLY A 75 -0.76 -6.63 14.26
C GLY A 75 -0.53 -5.91 12.91
N ILE A 76 -1.13 -6.40 11.83
CA ILE A 76 -1.07 -5.73 10.53
C ILE A 76 -1.97 -4.49 10.52
N ASN A 77 -3.23 -4.65 10.93
CA ASN A 77 -4.23 -3.58 10.96
C ASN A 77 -3.83 -2.43 11.90
N ASP A 78 -3.22 -2.74 13.04
CA ASP A 78 -2.70 -1.73 13.97
C ASP A 78 -1.61 -0.88 13.31
N SER A 79 -0.79 -1.46 12.44
CA SER A 79 0.24 -0.73 11.69
C SER A 79 -0.32 0.06 10.51
N ASP A 80 -1.39 -0.44 9.89
CA ASP A 80 -2.10 0.21 8.79
C ASP A 80 -2.81 1.49 9.25
N THR A 81 -3.29 1.52 10.49
CA THR A 81 -4.03 2.67 11.07
C THR A 81 -3.19 3.95 11.14
N ASP A 82 -1.86 3.86 11.07
CA ASP A 82 -0.93 4.99 11.13
C ASP A 82 -0.49 5.52 9.73
N GLN A 83 -0.89 4.87 8.63
CA GLN A 83 -0.48 5.25 7.28
C GLN A 83 -1.61 5.97 6.52
N ASP A 84 -1.57 7.30 6.46
CA ASP A 84 -2.49 8.09 5.63
C ASP A 84 -1.99 8.17 4.16
N SER A 85 -0.76 8.63 3.97
CA SER A 85 -0.13 8.74 2.65
C SER A 85 1.39 8.76 2.73
N ILE A 86 2.04 8.38 1.63
CA ILE A 86 3.49 8.51 1.44
C ILE A 86 3.79 9.34 0.18
N TYR A 87 4.92 10.02 0.16
CA TYR A 87 5.39 10.76 -1.02
C TYR A 87 6.55 10.02 -1.67
N MET A 88 6.39 9.67 -2.95
CA MET A 88 7.43 8.98 -3.71
C MET A 88 7.73 9.72 -5.01
N HIS A 89 9.01 9.86 -5.34
CA HIS A 89 9.43 10.50 -6.59
C HIS A 89 8.74 9.87 -7.80
N CYS A 90 8.20 10.71 -8.69
CA CYS A 90 7.47 10.24 -9.87
C CYS A 90 8.31 9.23 -10.67
N SER A 91 9.61 9.55 -10.87
CA SER A 91 10.53 8.66 -11.61
C SER A 91 10.75 7.27 -10.99
N SER A 92 10.50 7.11 -9.69
CA SER A 92 10.55 5.80 -9.02
C SER A 92 9.27 5.03 -9.29
N VAL A 93 8.12 5.67 -9.12
CA VAL A 93 6.79 5.08 -9.34
C VAL A 93 6.57 4.73 -10.81
N ASP A 94 6.99 5.60 -11.73
CA ASP A 94 6.88 5.39 -13.19
C ASP A 94 7.65 4.16 -13.70
N ARG A 95 8.57 3.63 -12.89
CA ARG A 95 9.35 2.42 -13.19
C ARG A 95 8.76 1.17 -12.54
N MET A 96 7.76 1.32 -11.68
CA MET A 96 7.05 0.22 -11.05
C MET A 96 5.94 -0.28 -11.95
N GLU A 97 5.44 -1.49 -11.67
CA GLU A 97 4.22 -1.98 -12.26
C GLU A 97 3.03 -1.29 -11.58
N THR A 98 2.21 -0.60 -12.37
CA THR A 98 1.02 0.11 -11.90
C THR A 98 -0.19 -0.37 -12.68
N VAL A 99 -1.36 -0.41 -12.04
CA VAL A 99 -2.61 -0.75 -12.70
C VAL A 99 -3.52 0.46 -12.75
N ASP A 100 -4.08 0.70 -13.92
CA ASP A 100 -5.12 1.70 -14.12
C ASP A 100 -6.42 1.23 -13.47
N ILE A 101 -6.93 2.03 -12.53
CA ILE A 101 -8.16 1.72 -11.79
C ILE A 101 -9.36 2.57 -12.24
N GLY A 102 -9.15 3.49 -13.18
CA GLY A 102 -10.20 4.30 -13.80
C GLY A 102 -10.26 5.75 -13.31
N GLU A 103 -11.39 6.39 -13.60
CA GLU A 103 -11.67 7.76 -13.19
C GLU A 103 -12.64 7.80 -12.00
N PHE A 104 -12.33 8.62 -11.00
CA PHE A 104 -13.11 8.76 -9.75
C PHE A 104 -13.33 10.24 -9.42
N GLU A 105 -14.37 10.58 -8.67
CA GLU A 105 -14.68 11.96 -8.28
C GLU A 105 -13.56 12.56 -7.43
N ASP A 106 -13.06 11.76 -6.49
CA ASP A 106 -12.00 12.11 -5.54
C ASP A 106 -11.18 10.88 -5.14
N GLU A 107 -10.19 11.10 -4.28
CA GLU A 107 -9.31 10.04 -3.78
C GLU A 107 -10.05 8.99 -2.94
N TYR A 108 -11.09 9.41 -2.19
CA TYR A 108 -11.84 8.52 -1.31
C TYR A 108 -12.59 7.46 -2.11
N GLU A 109 -13.24 7.85 -3.20
CA GLU A 109 -13.93 6.92 -4.09
C GLU A 109 -12.95 5.92 -4.73
N ALA A 110 -11.74 6.37 -5.10
CA ALA A 110 -10.70 5.50 -5.64
C ALA A 110 -10.19 4.48 -4.61
N ILE A 111 -9.98 4.90 -3.35
CA ILE A 111 -9.57 4.02 -2.25
C ILE A 111 -10.66 2.97 -1.95
N GLU A 112 -11.93 3.39 -1.85
CA GLU A 112 -13.06 2.47 -1.64
C GLU A 112 -13.18 1.43 -2.76
N TYR A 113 -12.97 1.85 -4.02
CA TYR A 113 -12.93 0.93 -5.15
C TYR A 113 -11.82 -0.11 -5.01
N CYS A 114 -10.61 0.30 -4.61
CA CYS A 114 -9.50 -0.62 -4.41
C CYS A 114 -9.76 -1.60 -3.26
N HIS A 115 -10.27 -1.16 -2.11
CA HIS A 115 -10.63 -2.06 -1.01
C HIS A 115 -11.62 -3.15 -1.42
N GLY A 116 -12.59 -2.83 -2.28
CA GLY A 116 -13.61 -3.80 -2.72
C GLY A 116 -13.13 -4.79 -3.78
N ASN A 117 -12.03 -4.52 -4.49
CA ASN A 117 -11.62 -5.27 -5.68
C ASN A 117 -10.20 -5.84 -5.62
N TRP A 118 -9.36 -5.41 -4.67
CA TRP A 118 -7.94 -5.75 -4.58
C TRP A 118 -7.58 -6.47 -3.27
N ILE A 119 -8.40 -7.46 -2.90
CA ILE A 119 -8.10 -8.43 -1.82
C ILE A 119 -7.38 -9.62 -2.43
#